data_AF-A0A7S1ZSJ6-F1
#
_entry.id   AF-A0A7S1ZSJ6-F1
#
_cell.length_a   1.000
_cell.length_b   1.000
_cell.length_c   1.000
_cell.angle_alpha   90.00
_cell.angle_beta   90.00
_cell.angle_gamma   90.00
#
_symmetry.space_group_name_H-M   'P 1'
#
loop_
_entity.id
_entity.type
_entity.pdbx_description
1 polymer ?
#
loop_
_entity_poly.entity_id
_entity_poly.type
_entity_poly.pdbx_seq_one_letter_code
_entity_poly.pdbx_strand_id
1 'polypeptide(L)'
;EEEILNRDLEVDNEDEEEEDSIQEDSSNSDTSVDSNEEEEGEVLNRELRVNDEQEINGATQIANEPSTAQEDHNQENKKDQPNESTITTPPKIQTPAPAILTPNSINLQTLQTIVKTLKKLPYKQLKQQKKIPSLTYIQNFDLDAHLPSVAHIVALSPELRNLHYTLVPGRMKEDAFFAMIFCLLRQHMYGEEEEEDVSREVGLDLSQSQPQSLDVDNANNNNTEYSTKLQMKLEQVQQENTRLVKLIQETQSKLDQTQAQLSSLQQSSPSPSLPNNQKPQQQQPSTSHKGTWKMDSESREFLQLDEILKENLRSEKKKRLMEVQTQMKFILDSDDVHDSFGEWDCCGQTDYYAHGCSR
;
A
#
# COMPACT_ATOMS: atom_id res chain seq x y z
N GLU A 1 19.65 45.24 -33.16
CA GLU A 1 18.40 44.56 -33.52
C GLU A 1 17.76 44.01 -32.25
N GLU A 2 17.47 44.93 -31.33
CA GLU A 2 16.74 44.68 -30.09
C GLU A 2 15.42 45.41 -30.23
N GLU A 3 14.39 44.72 -30.70
CA GLU A 3 13.01 45.18 -30.57
C GLU A 3 12.08 44.01 -30.93
N ILE A 4 10.93 43.95 -30.25
CA ILE A 4 9.75 43.12 -30.56
C ILE A 4 9.72 41.74 -29.85
N LEU A 5 9.12 41.70 -28.65
CA LEU A 5 7.85 40.99 -28.36
C LEU A 5 7.59 40.91 -26.84
N ASN A 6 7.13 42.03 -26.27
CA ASN A 6 6.27 42.03 -25.09
C ASN A 6 4.87 42.42 -25.59
N ARG A 7 3.96 41.45 -25.73
CA ARG A 7 2.52 41.73 -25.82
C ARG A 7 1.68 40.46 -25.64
N ASP A 8 0.64 40.64 -24.84
CA ASP A 8 -0.63 39.90 -24.81
C ASP A 8 -0.66 38.57 -24.04
N LEU A 9 -0.77 38.69 -22.71
CA LEU A 9 -1.51 37.76 -21.85
C LEU A 9 -2.53 38.59 -21.06
N GLU A 10 -3.63 38.92 -21.73
CA GLU A 10 -4.89 39.27 -21.05
C GLU A 10 -5.48 37.96 -20.53
N VAL A 11 -5.47 37.80 -19.20
CA VAL A 11 -6.19 36.73 -18.51
C VAL A 11 -7.45 37.35 -17.95
N ASP A 12 -8.58 37.01 -18.55
CA ASP A 12 -9.91 37.27 -18.03
C ASP A 12 -10.06 36.53 -16.70
N ASN A 13 -10.03 37.27 -15.60
CA ASN A 13 -10.54 36.82 -14.30
C ASN A 13 -12.03 37.15 -14.28
N GLU A 14 -12.86 36.17 -14.65
CA GLU A 14 -14.28 36.23 -14.32
C GLU A 14 -14.45 35.85 -12.84
N ASP A 15 -14.80 36.86 -12.06
CA ASP A 15 -15.35 36.77 -10.71
C ASP A 15 -16.65 35.97 -10.74
N GLU A 16 -16.67 34.79 -10.13
CA GLU A 16 -17.91 34.18 -9.63
C GLU A 16 -17.92 34.28 -8.11
N GLU A 17 -18.59 35.34 -7.65
CA GLU A 17 -19.15 35.46 -6.31
C GLU A 17 -20.25 34.39 -6.16
N GLU A 18 -20.07 33.41 -5.26
CA GLU A 18 -21.20 32.69 -4.68
C GLU A 18 -21.30 32.96 -3.18
N GLU A 19 -22.49 33.48 -2.85
CA GLU A 19 -22.88 34.11 -1.61
C GLU A 19 -23.09 33.14 -0.44
N ASP A 20 -22.95 33.73 0.74
CA ASP A 20 -23.30 33.24 2.06
C ASP A 20 -24.70 32.60 2.18
N SER A 21 -24.75 31.48 2.90
CA SER A 21 -25.86 31.19 3.84
C SER A 21 -25.45 30.17 4.89
N ILE A 22 -24.67 30.63 5.88
CA ILE A 22 -24.55 29.93 7.16
C ILE A 22 -25.63 30.51 8.08
N GLN A 23 -26.70 29.74 8.30
CA GLN A 23 -27.63 29.98 9.39
C GLN A 23 -26.97 29.54 10.70
N GLU A 24 -26.58 30.51 11.53
CA GLU A 24 -26.21 30.28 12.92
C GLU A 24 -27.48 30.10 13.76
N ASP A 25 -27.81 28.85 14.07
CA ASP A 25 -28.76 28.55 15.16
C ASP A 25 -28.06 28.71 16.50
N SER A 26 -28.23 29.90 17.07
CA SER A 26 -28.02 30.18 18.49
C SER A 26 -29.12 29.49 19.30
N SER A 27 -28.77 28.48 20.10
CA SER A 27 -29.62 27.99 21.18
C SER A 27 -28.80 27.47 22.36
N ASN A 28 -28.96 28.18 23.48
CA ASN A 28 -28.41 27.98 24.81
C ASN A 28 -28.64 26.57 25.40
N SER A 29 -27.67 26.10 26.19
CA SER A 29 -27.83 25.71 27.61
C SER A 29 -26.51 25.11 28.09
N ASP A 30 -25.79 25.77 29.01
CA ASP A 30 -26.03 25.74 30.45
C ASP A 30 -25.87 24.32 31.01
N THR A 31 -24.68 23.99 31.52
CA THR A 31 -24.46 23.01 32.60
C THR A 31 -23.01 23.03 33.10
N SER A 32 -22.87 23.62 34.28
CA SER A 32 -22.08 23.16 35.43
C SER A 32 -20.67 22.60 35.20
N VAL A 33 -19.73 23.45 35.61
CA VAL A 33 -18.48 23.12 36.30
C VAL A 33 -18.69 21.95 37.28
N ASP A 34 -17.93 20.87 37.12
CA ASP A 34 -17.61 19.99 38.24
C ASP A 34 -16.13 19.61 38.16
N SER A 35 -15.38 20.20 39.09
CA SER A 35 -13.97 19.97 39.32
C SER A 35 -13.83 18.68 40.10
N ASN A 36 -13.24 17.64 39.50
CA ASN A 36 -12.63 16.56 40.27
C ASN A 36 -11.18 16.40 39.81
N GLU A 37 -10.33 17.08 40.57
CA GLU A 37 -8.93 16.75 40.77
C GLU A 37 -8.86 15.36 41.42
N GLU A 38 -8.39 14.35 40.69
CA GLU A 38 -7.75 13.19 41.32
C GLU A 38 -6.38 13.00 40.67
N GLU A 39 -5.43 13.54 41.43
CA GLU A 39 -4.00 13.40 41.39
C GLU A 39 -3.65 11.95 41.79
N GLU A 40 -3.30 11.08 40.83
CA GLU A 40 -2.54 9.86 41.13
C GLU A 40 -1.28 9.84 40.28
N GLY A 41 -0.22 10.38 40.87
CA GLY A 41 1.15 10.09 40.48
C GLY A 41 1.56 8.71 41.00
N GLU A 42 1.75 7.75 40.10
CA GLU A 42 2.57 6.58 40.39
C GLU A 42 3.81 6.57 39.50
N VAL A 43 4.92 6.92 40.17
CA VAL A 43 6.30 6.75 39.75
C VAL A 43 6.61 5.26 39.69
N LEU A 44 6.79 4.71 38.49
CA LEU A 44 7.50 3.44 38.30
C LEU A 44 8.70 3.64 37.37
N ASN A 45 9.79 4.07 38.00
CA ASN A 45 11.15 3.73 37.57
C ASN A 45 11.26 2.21 37.47
N ARG A 46 11.49 1.68 36.26
CA ARG A 46 11.97 0.30 36.11
C ARG A 46 13.05 0.21 35.04
N GLU A 47 14.28 0.21 35.56
CA GLU A 47 15.48 -0.49 35.09
C GLU A 47 15.63 -0.71 33.58
N LEU A 48 16.45 0.15 32.99
CA LEU A 48 17.38 -0.18 31.93
C LEU A 48 18.22 -1.40 32.35
N ARG A 49 17.91 -2.58 31.79
CA ARG A 49 18.86 -3.68 31.71
C ARG A 49 19.47 -3.70 30.32
N VAL A 50 20.69 -3.17 30.28
CA VAL A 50 21.70 -3.49 29.27
C VAL A 50 21.96 -4.99 29.35
N ASN A 51 21.75 -5.72 28.26
CA ASN A 51 22.32 -7.05 28.09
C ASN A 51 23.34 -6.96 26.96
N ASP A 52 24.58 -7.11 27.37
CA ASP A 52 25.77 -7.22 26.55
C ASP A 52 25.73 -8.44 25.63
N GLU A 53 26.32 -8.25 24.45
CA GLU A 53 27.28 -9.13 23.79
C GLU A 53 27.03 -10.66 23.87
N GLN A 54 26.57 -11.23 22.75
CA GLN A 54 27.07 -12.54 22.32
C GLN A 54 27.48 -12.50 20.86
N GLU A 55 28.79 -12.38 20.66
CA GLU A 55 29.50 -12.82 19.47
C GLU A 55 29.15 -14.28 19.16
N ILE A 56 28.73 -14.56 17.92
CA ILE A 56 28.79 -15.92 17.37
C ILE A 56 29.60 -15.85 16.07
N ASN A 57 30.88 -16.16 16.23
CA ASN A 57 31.77 -16.61 15.17
C ASN A 57 31.31 -18.01 14.69
N GLY A 58 31.19 -18.22 13.39
CA GLY A 58 30.94 -19.54 12.80
C GLY A 58 30.80 -19.46 11.28
N ALA A 59 31.90 -19.25 10.56
CA ALA A 59 32.65 -20.34 9.90
C ALA A 59 31.95 -20.90 8.66
N THR A 60 32.26 -20.24 7.55
CA THR A 60 32.23 -20.72 6.17
C THR A 60 32.81 -22.14 6.04
N GLN A 61 32.05 -23.10 5.51
CA GLN A 61 32.61 -24.27 4.84
C GLN A 61 32.01 -24.41 3.44
N ILE A 62 32.85 -24.06 2.49
CA ILE A 62 32.76 -24.39 1.07
C ILE A 62 33.18 -25.85 0.94
N ALA A 63 32.31 -26.70 0.41
CA ALA A 63 32.68 -28.02 -0.09
C ALA A 63 32.25 -28.12 -1.56
N ASN A 64 33.26 -28.17 -2.41
CA ASN A 64 33.17 -28.41 -3.85
C ASN A 64 33.12 -29.92 -4.15
N GLU A 65 32.30 -30.26 -5.16
CA GLU A 65 32.47 -31.33 -6.18
C GLU A 65 32.32 -32.83 -5.77
N PRO A 66 32.13 -33.79 -6.73
CA PRO A 66 31.98 -33.67 -8.20
C PRO A 66 30.83 -34.48 -8.87
N SER A 67 30.59 -34.08 -10.13
CA SER A 67 30.22 -34.85 -11.34
C SER A 67 30.38 -36.39 -11.34
N THR A 68 29.40 -37.15 -11.87
CA THR A 68 29.53 -37.98 -13.12
C THR A 68 28.29 -38.87 -13.44
N ALA A 69 27.98 -38.95 -14.75
CA ALA A 69 27.44 -40.06 -15.58
C ALA A 69 26.19 -40.86 -15.12
N GLN A 70 25.08 -40.86 -15.87
CA GLN A 70 24.76 -41.74 -17.03
C GLN A 70 24.97 -43.24 -16.79
N GLU A 71 23.88 -44.01 -16.72
CA GLU A 71 23.71 -45.22 -17.53
C GLU A 71 22.26 -45.76 -17.52
N ASP A 72 21.81 -46.11 -18.73
CA ASP A 72 20.58 -46.81 -19.06
C ASP A 72 20.58 -48.26 -18.54
N HIS A 73 19.44 -48.75 -18.02
CA HIS A 73 19.01 -50.11 -18.37
C HIS A 73 17.51 -50.34 -18.26
N ASN A 74 17.03 -50.94 -19.34
CA ASN A 74 15.69 -51.36 -19.70
C ASN A 74 15.40 -52.75 -19.09
N GLN A 75 14.17 -53.03 -18.63
CA GLN A 75 13.58 -54.38 -18.73
C GLN A 75 12.07 -54.44 -18.44
N GLU A 76 11.36 -54.98 -19.42
CA GLU A 76 10.01 -55.54 -19.39
C GLU A 76 9.83 -56.64 -18.32
N ASN A 77 8.64 -56.73 -17.71
CA ASN A 77 7.69 -57.85 -17.94
C ASN A 77 6.43 -57.82 -17.04
N LYS A 78 5.31 -58.19 -17.68
CA LYS A 78 4.16 -59.02 -17.23
C LYS A 78 3.43 -58.66 -15.92
N LYS A 79 2.15 -58.26 -15.98
CA LYS A 79 0.93 -59.09 -16.14
C LYS A 79 0.63 -59.94 -14.90
N ASP A 80 -0.36 -59.52 -14.11
CA ASP A 80 -1.57 -60.27 -13.75
C ASP A 80 -2.42 -59.47 -12.73
N GLN A 81 -3.71 -59.32 -13.03
CA GLN A 81 -4.77 -58.98 -12.06
C GLN A 81 -5.20 -60.27 -11.33
N PRO A 82 -5.76 -60.18 -10.11
CA PRO A 82 -7.22 -60.19 -10.02
C PRO A 82 -7.83 -59.32 -8.92
N ASN A 83 -9.03 -58.81 -9.23
CA ASN A 83 -10.20 -58.56 -8.39
C ASN A 83 -10.00 -58.43 -6.86
N GLU A 84 -10.16 -57.20 -6.35
CA GLU A 84 -10.67 -57.00 -4.99
C GLU A 84 -11.85 -56.00 -4.96
N SER A 85 -12.84 -56.45 -4.22
CA SER A 85 -14.16 -55.94 -3.90
C SER A 85 -14.26 -54.44 -3.58
N THR A 86 -15.11 -53.74 -4.34
CA THR A 86 -15.50 -52.36 -4.12
C THR A 86 -16.32 -52.22 -2.84
N ILE A 87 -15.70 -51.78 -1.75
CA ILE A 87 -16.39 -51.20 -0.59
C ILE A 87 -16.63 -49.73 -0.91
N THR A 88 -17.87 -49.36 -1.20
CA THR A 88 -18.30 -47.99 -1.47
C THR A 88 -18.27 -47.18 -0.17
N THR A 89 -17.12 -46.57 0.12
CA THR A 89 -16.99 -45.52 1.13
C THR A 89 -17.77 -44.29 0.67
N PRO A 90 -18.62 -43.66 1.51
CA PRO A 90 -19.31 -42.44 1.13
C PRO A 90 -18.29 -41.35 0.74
N PRO A 91 -18.56 -40.56 -0.32
CA PRO A 91 -17.62 -39.56 -0.80
C PRO A 91 -17.33 -38.58 0.33
N LYS A 92 -16.05 -38.50 0.70
CA LYS A 92 -15.54 -37.47 1.61
C LYS A 92 -15.86 -36.13 0.94
N ILE A 93 -16.81 -35.39 1.50
CA ILE A 93 -17.18 -34.05 1.04
C ILE A 93 -15.89 -33.24 1.04
N GLN A 94 -15.35 -32.99 -0.15
CA GLN A 94 -14.13 -32.24 -0.33
C GLN A 94 -14.52 -30.77 -0.11
N THR A 95 -14.26 -30.27 1.09
CA THR A 95 -14.45 -28.85 1.41
C THR A 95 -13.68 -28.05 0.36
N PRO A 96 -14.32 -27.11 -0.36
CA PRO A 96 -13.64 -26.34 -1.39
C PRO A 96 -12.43 -25.65 -0.77
N ALA A 97 -11.29 -25.72 -1.46
CA ALA A 97 -10.08 -25.05 -1.01
C ALA A 97 -10.41 -23.55 -0.78
N PRO A 98 -9.98 -22.97 0.35
CA PRO A 98 -10.31 -21.58 0.65
C PRO A 98 -9.80 -20.69 -0.48
N ALA A 99 -10.69 -19.87 -1.04
CA ALA A 99 -10.32 -18.91 -2.08
C ALA A 99 -9.18 -18.02 -1.55
N ILE A 100 -8.00 -18.14 -2.14
CA ILE A 100 -6.82 -17.37 -1.77
C ILE A 100 -7.01 -15.97 -2.34
N LEU A 101 -7.10 -14.96 -1.47
CA LEU A 101 -7.11 -13.55 -1.88
C LEU A 101 -5.80 -13.25 -2.60
N THR A 102 -5.88 -12.88 -3.88
CA THR A 102 -4.70 -12.50 -4.65
C THR A 102 -4.33 -11.04 -4.32
N PRO A 103 -3.04 -10.69 -4.24
CA PRO A 103 -2.62 -9.32 -3.91
C PRO A 103 -3.32 -8.25 -4.76
N ASN A 104 -3.50 -8.52 -6.05
CA ASN A 104 -4.07 -7.58 -7.01
C ASN A 104 -5.57 -7.32 -6.82
N SER A 105 -6.29 -8.12 -6.02
CA SER A 105 -7.73 -7.92 -5.80
C SER A 105 -8.04 -6.95 -4.65
N ILE A 106 -7.03 -6.50 -3.90
CA ILE A 106 -7.19 -5.66 -2.71
C ILE A 106 -7.00 -4.19 -3.08
N ASN A 107 -8.09 -3.41 -3.08
CA ASN A 107 -8.05 -1.97 -3.33
C ASN A 107 -7.77 -1.19 -2.03
N LEU A 108 -6.99 -0.09 -2.13
CA LEU A 108 -6.69 0.84 -1.04
C LEU A 108 -7.95 1.37 -0.31
N GLN A 109 -9.02 1.66 -1.05
CA GLN A 109 -10.28 2.16 -0.49
C GLN A 109 -10.95 1.13 0.42
N THR A 110 -10.91 -0.16 0.04
CA THR A 110 -11.37 -1.26 0.88
C THR A 110 -10.58 -1.33 2.19
N LEU A 111 -9.24 -1.21 2.10
CA LEU A 111 -8.38 -1.20 3.28
C LEU A 111 -8.67 -0.01 4.20
N GLN A 112 -8.92 1.18 3.66
CA GLN A 112 -9.30 2.36 4.46
C GLN A 112 -10.64 2.15 5.18
N THR A 113 -11.62 1.52 4.53
CA THR A 113 -12.89 1.14 5.17
C THR A 113 -12.66 0.15 6.30
N ILE A 114 -11.82 -0.86 6.09
CA ILE A 114 -11.45 -1.85 7.12
C ILE A 114 -10.77 -1.18 8.31
N VAL A 115 -9.82 -0.28 8.07
CA VAL A 115 -9.16 0.48 9.15
C VAL A 115 -10.18 1.29 9.96
N LYS A 116 -11.14 1.96 9.29
CA LYS A 116 -12.23 2.68 9.97
C LYS A 116 -13.10 1.74 10.80
N THR A 117 -13.43 0.56 10.28
CA THR A 117 -14.20 -0.45 11.02
C THR A 117 -13.45 -0.96 12.24
N LEU A 118 -12.15 -1.27 12.09
CA LEU A 118 -11.30 -1.71 13.20
C LEU A 118 -11.15 -0.65 14.29
N LYS A 119 -11.02 0.63 13.93
CA LYS A 119 -10.97 1.75 14.89
C LYS A 119 -12.29 1.94 15.65
N LYS A 120 -13.43 1.60 15.05
CA LYS A 120 -14.76 1.70 15.67
C LYS A 120 -15.10 0.51 16.57
N LEU A 121 -14.40 -0.63 16.45
CA LEU A 121 -14.69 -1.81 17.26
C LEU A 121 -14.33 -1.54 18.73
N PRO A 122 -15.29 -1.64 19.67
CA PRO A 122 -15.02 -1.42 21.07
C PRO A 122 -13.95 -2.40 21.55
N TYR A 123 -12.93 -1.90 22.24
CA TYR A 123 -11.81 -2.71 22.70
C TYR A 123 -12.23 -3.96 23.49
N LYS A 124 -13.28 -3.84 24.32
CA LYS A 124 -13.84 -4.95 25.08
C LYS A 124 -14.40 -6.08 24.19
N GLN A 125 -14.88 -5.75 22.99
CA GLN A 125 -15.41 -6.74 22.03
C GLN A 125 -14.28 -7.47 21.30
N LEU A 126 -13.18 -6.78 20.97
CA LEU A 126 -12.00 -7.39 20.36
C LEU A 126 -11.41 -8.49 21.26
N LYS A 127 -11.35 -8.25 22.57
CA LYS A 127 -10.85 -9.24 23.54
C LYS A 127 -11.81 -10.42 23.74
N GLN A 128 -13.11 -10.20 23.58
CA GLN A 128 -14.11 -11.24 23.82
C GLN A 128 -14.35 -12.13 22.61
N GLN A 129 -13.94 -11.76 21.39
CA GLN A 129 -14.15 -12.51 20.12
C GLN A 129 -15.61 -12.93 19.83
N LYS A 130 -16.58 -12.63 20.70
CA LYS A 130 -17.96 -13.15 20.71
C LYS A 130 -18.88 -12.56 19.63
N LYS A 131 -18.47 -11.49 18.94
CA LYS A 131 -19.33 -10.74 18.01
C LYS A 131 -18.78 -10.66 16.59
N ILE A 132 -17.65 -11.29 16.30
CA ILE A 132 -17.12 -11.31 14.92
C ILE A 132 -17.79 -12.51 14.24
N PRO A 133 -18.65 -12.31 13.23
CA PRO A 133 -19.22 -13.39 12.44
C PRO A 133 -18.07 -14.20 11.84
N SER A 134 -18.06 -15.52 12.02
CA SER A 134 -16.98 -16.46 11.68
C SER A 134 -15.83 -16.65 12.70
N LEU A 135 -16.16 -16.82 13.97
CA LEU A 135 -15.23 -17.40 14.97
C LEU A 135 -14.50 -18.67 14.46
N THR A 136 -15.17 -19.45 13.59
CA THR A 136 -14.62 -20.63 12.91
C THR A 136 -13.52 -20.32 11.90
N TYR A 137 -13.58 -19.17 11.21
CA TYR A 137 -12.52 -18.76 10.29
C TYR A 137 -11.26 -18.35 11.06
N ILE A 138 -11.42 -17.59 12.15
CA ILE A 138 -10.30 -17.14 12.98
C ILE A 138 -9.54 -18.32 13.60
N GLN A 139 -10.25 -19.36 14.03
CA GLN A 139 -9.63 -20.55 14.63
C GLN A 139 -8.78 -21.38 13.66
N ASN A 140 -9.09 -21.32 12.36
CA ASN A 140 -8.40 -22.08 11.32
C ASN A 140 -7.51 -21.20 10.43
N PHE A 141 -7.26 -19.96 10.85
CA PHE A 141 -6.43 -19.03 10.08
C PHE A 141 -4.96 -19.40 10.25
N ASP A 142 -4.31 -19.72 9.12
CA ASP A 142 -2.87 -19.99 9.04
C ASP A 142 -2.14 -18.74 8.52
N LEU A 143 -1.46 -18.03 9.42
CA LEU A 143 -0.75 -16.80 9.07
C LEU A 143 0.37 -17.06 8.07
N ASP A 144 1.09 -18.18 8.18
CA ASP A 144 2.23 -18.51 7.33
C ASP A 144 1.80 -18.70 5.87
N ALA A 145 0.65 -19.34 5.66
CA ALA A 145 0.04 -19.49 4.34
C ALA A 145 -0.37 -18.15 3.70
N HIS A 146 -0.56 -17.11 4.51
CA HIS A 146 -1.03 -15.79 4.07
C HIS A 146 0.04 -14.69 4.11
N LEU A 147 1.29 -15.00 4.50
CA LEU A 147 2.40 -14.03 4.61
C LEU A 147 2.57 -13.12 3.38
N PRO A 148 2.53 -13.61 2.12
CA PRO A 148 2.67 -12.74 0.95
C PRO A 148 1.55 -11.70 0.86
N SER A 149 0.32 -12.10 1.16
CA SER A 149 -0.84 -11.20 1.16
C SER A 149 -0.79 -10.23 2.34
N VAL A 150 -0.32 -10.66 3.50
CA VAL A 150 -0.09 -9.79 4.67
C VAL A 150 0.93 -8.71 4.36
N ALA A 151 2.09 -9.07 3.79
CA ALA A 151 3.13 -8.12 3.41
C ALA A 151 2.58 -7.07 2.41
N HIS A 152 1.79 -7.52 1.43
CA HIS A 152 1.15 -6.63 0.47
C HIS A 152 0.14 -5.66 1.12
N ILE A 153 -0.75 -6.18 1.98
CA ILE A 153 -1.74 -5.39 2.71
C ILE A 153 -1.08 -4.31 3.59
N VAL A 154 -0.03 -4.67 4.31
CA VAL A 154 0.72 -3.75 5.19
C VAL A 154 1.53 -2.72 4.38
N ALA A 155 2.00 -3.08 3.19
CA ALA A 155 2.66 -2.15 2.27
C ALA A 155 1.67 -1.13 1.70
N LEU A 156 0.44 -1.56 1.35
CA LEU A 156 -0.59 -0.72 0.77
C LEU A 156 -1.18 0.30 1.76
N SER A 157 -1.31 -0.03 3.05
CA SER A 157 -1.94 0.83 4.04
C SER A 157 -1.02 1.14 5.23
N PRO A 158 -0.36 2.32 5.25
CA PRO A 158 0.42 2.78 6.40
C PRO A 158 -0.41 2.89 7.68
N GLU A 159 -1.68 3.28 7.56
CA GLU A 159 -2.60 3.36 8.71
C GLU A 159 -2.84 2.00 9.36
N LEU A 160 -2.99 0.95 8.55
CA LEU A 160 -3.15 -0.41 9.04
C LEU A 160 -1.88 -0.92 9.72
N ARG A 161 -0.71 -0.52 9.21
CA ARG A 161 0.59 -0.80 9.85
C ARG A 161 0.70 -0.13 11.23
N ASN A 162 0.30 1.13 11.35
CA ASN A 162 0.28 1.83 12.64
C ASN A 162 -0.70 1.17 13.62
N LEU A 163 -1.86 0.73 13.12
CA LEU A 163 -2.83 0.00 13.92
C LEU A 163 -2.28 -1.37 14.37
N HIS A 164 -1.56 -2.07 13.50
CA HIS A 164 -0.86 -3.31 13.83
C HIS A 164 0.10 -3.11 15.00
N TYR A 165 0.99 -2.11 14.94
CA TYR A 165 1.92 -1.82 16.04
C TYR A 165 1.22 -1.43 17.35
N THR A 166 0.02 -0.84 17.27
CA THR A 166 -0.74 -0.44 18.46
C THR A 166 -1.45 -1.63 19.10
N LEU A 167 -1.92 -2.59 18.29
CA LEU A 167 -2.74 -3.71 18.75
C LEU A 167 -1.94 -5.00 18.96
N VAL A 168 -0.82 -5.20 18.28
CA VAL A 168 -0.03 -6.43 18.31
C VAL A 168 1.38 -6.12 18.85
N PRO A 169 1.93 -6.93 19.79
CA PRO A 169 1.29 -8.06 20.47
C PRO A 169 0.48 -7.65 21.72
N GLY A 170 0.48 -6.36 22.08
CA GLY A 170 0.02 -5.92 23.40
C GLY A 170 -1.47 -6.14 23.67
N ARG A 171 -2.31 -6.14 22.63
CA ARG A 171 -3.77 -6.17 22.74
C ARG A 171 -4.39 -7.42 22.14
N MET A 172 -3.79 -7.97 21.08
CA MET A 172 -4.19 -9.23 20.44
C MET A 172 -2.97 -9.91 19.81
N LYS A 173 -3.11 -11.22 19.52
CA LYS A 173 -2.09 -11.98 18.77
C LYS A 173 -2.08 -11.57 17.31
N GLU A 174 -0.92 -11.73 16.66
CA GLU A 174 -0.73 -11.41 15.25
C GLU A 174 -1.69 -12.19 14.33
N ASP A 175 -1.82 -13.51 14.54
CA ASP A 175 -2.75 -14.36 13.79
C ASP A 175 -4.20 -13.86 13.90
N ALA A 176 -4.62 -13.47 15.11
CA ALA A 176 -5.98 -12.99 15.35
C ALA A 176 -6.23 -11.63 14.70
N PHE A 177 -5.23 -10.75 14.67
CA PHE A 177 -5.29 -9.46 13.99
C PHE A 177 -5.47 -9.65 12.48
N PHE A 178 -4.63 -10.48 11.85
CA PHE A 178 -4.73 -10.71 10.42
C PHE A 178 -5.96 -11.53 10.04
N ALA A 179 -6.34 -12.55 10.81
CA ALA A 179 -7.59 -13.27 10.59
C ALA A 179 -8.80 -12.33 10.53
N MET A 180 -8.84 -11.32 11.40
CA MET A 180 -9.90 -10.30 11.40
C MET A 180 -9.87 -9.41 10.16
N ILE A 181 -8.69 -9.00 9.70
CA ILE A 181 -8.54 -8.24 8.46
C ILE A 181 -9.03 -9.06 7.27
N PHE A 182 -8.64 -10.33 7.17
CA PHE A 182 -9.06 -11.22 6.08
C PHE A 182 -10.57 -11.51 6.12
N CYS A 183 -11.15 -11.64 7.32
CA CYS A 183 -12.60 -11.75 7.49
C CYS A 183 -13.33 -10.51 6.95
N LEU A 184 -12.88 -9.31 7.32
CA LEU A 184 -13.47 -8.06 6.85
C LEU A 184 -13.25 -7.83 5.34
N LEU A 185 -12.08 -8.23 4.80
CA LEU A 185 -11.82 -8.22 3.36
C LEU A 185 -12.79 -9.12 2.62
N ARG A 186 -13.01 -10.35 3.10
CA ARG A 186 -13.94 -11.30 2.49
C ARG A 186 -15.36 -10.72 2.51
N GLN A 187 -15.83 -10.23 3.65
CA GLN A 187 -17.16 -9.62 3.78
C GLN A 187 -17.35 -8.45 2.79
N HIS A 188 -16.32 -7.62 2.60
CA HIS A 188 -16.40 -6.50 1.67
C HIS A 188 -16.28 -6.93 0.19
N MET A 189 -15.54 -8.01 -0.12
CA MET A 189 -15.33 -8.46 -1.49
C MET A 189 -16.50 -9.28 -2.04
N TYR A 190 -17.08 -10.14 -1.22
CA TYR A 190 -18.15 -11.04 -1.64
C TYR A 190 -19.54 -10.54 -1.27
N GLY A 191 -19.63 -9.37 -0.61
CA GLY A 191 -20.86 -8.86 -0.04
C GLY A 191 -21.26 -9.63 1.21
N GLU A 192 -22.09 -9.01 2.05
CA GLU A 192 -22.91 -9.77 3.00
C GLU A 192 -23.95 -10.54 2.18
N GLU A 193 -23.55 -11.63 1.52
CA GLU A 193 -24.50 -12.72 1.37
C GLU A 193 -24.78 -13.14 2.80
N GLU A 194 -25.94 -12.71 3.32
CA GLU A 194 -26.48 -13.22 4.58
C GLU A 194 -26.26 -14.72 4.52
N GLU A 195 -25.36 -15.25 5.34
CA GLU A 195 -25.40 -16.66 5.69
C GLU A 195 -26.75 -16.81 6.40
N GLU A 196 -27.81 -17.01 5.60
CA GLU A 196 -29.07 -17.54 6.06
C GLU A 196 -28.69 -18.72 6.91
N ASP A 197 -28.93 -18.56 8.19
CA ASP A 197 -28.59 -19.42 9.30
C ASP A 197 -28.80 -20.91 8.95
N VAL A 198 -27.83 -21.55 8.28
CA VAL A 198 -27.78 -23.02 8.05
C VAL A 198 -27.44 -23.73 9.38
N SER A 199 -27.76 -23.11 10.51
CA SER A 199 -27.88 -23.76 11.81
C SER A 199 -29.33 -24.12 12.14
N ARG A 200 -30.31 -23.87 11.25
CA ARG A 200 -31.74 -24.19 11.51
C ARG A 200 -32.28 -25.48 10.88
N GLU A 201 -31.44 -26.29 10.22
CA GLU A 201 -31.93 -27.50 9.52
C GLU A 201 -31.31 -28.81 10.04
N VAL A 202 -31.39 -29.07 11.35
CA VAL A 202 -31.53 -30.44 11.89
C VAL A 202 -32.45 -30.41 13.12
N GLY A 203 -33.66 -29.87 12.93
CA GLY A 203 -34.72 -29.91 13.92
C GLY A 203 -36.00 -30.38 13.25
N LEU A 204 -36.15 -31.71 13.16
CA LEU A 204 -37.41 -32.39 12.86
C LEU A 204 -38.56 -31.79 13.69
N ASP A 205 -39.46 -31.03 13.07
CA ASP A 205 -40.88 -31.20 13.37
C ASP A 205 -41.75 -30.80 12.17
N LEU A 206 -42.33 -31.84 11.57
CA LEU A 206 -43.23 -31.77 10.44
C LEU A 206 -44.65 -31.70 11.00
N SER A 207 -45.14 -30.50 11.35
CA SER A 207 -46.56 -30.32 11.62
C SER A 207 -47.10 -28.96 11.14
N GLN A 208 -47.76 -29.04 9.98
CA GLN A 208 -48.96 -28.31 9.57
C GLN A 208 -49.24 -26.94 10.22
N SER A 209 -49.02 -25.89 9.45
CA SER A 209 -49.84 -24.68 9.56
C SER A 209 -50.09 -24.04 8.19
N GLN A 210 -51.38 -23.90 7.88
CA GLN A 210 -51.98 -23.32 6.67
C GLN A 210 -51.45 -21.91 6.32
N PRO A 211 -51.40 -21.55 5.03
CA PRO A 211 -51.15 -20.18 4.59
C PRO A 211 -52.40 -19.32 4.81
N GLN A 212 -52.28 -18.30 5.67
CA GLN A 212 -53.20 -17.17 5.67
C GLN A 212 -52.69 -16.13 4.67
N SER A 213 -53.58 -15.74 3.75
CA SER A 213 -53.39 -14.66 2.79
C SER A 213 -53.21 -13.34 3.52
N LEU A 214 -52.02 -12.75 3.43
CA LEU A 214 -51.74 -11.37 3.83
C LEU A 214 -51.45 -10.54 2.59
N ASP A 215 -51.97 -9.32 2.63
CA ASP A 215 -52.09 -8.34 1.55
C ASP A 215 -50.76 -8.02 0.85
N VAL A 216 -50.77 -8.13 -0.48
CA VAL A 216 -49.60 -8.10 -1.39
C VAL A 216 -49.20 -6.67 -1.81
N ASP A 217 -49.90 -5.63 -1.36
CA ASP A 217 -49.81 -4.31 -1.99
C ASP A 217 -48.69 -3.39 -1.45
N ASN A 218 -47.92 -3.79 -0.43
CA ASN A 218 -46.93 -2.89 0.21
C ASN A 218 -45.44 -3.22 -0.07
N ALA A 219 -45.14 -4.31 -0.80
CA ALA A 219 -43.75 -4.72 -1.09
C ALA A 219 -43.15 -4.03 -2.34
N ASN A 220 -43.95 -3.38 -3.18
CA ASN A 220 -43.48 -2.79 -4.44
C ASN A 220 -42.78 -1.42 -4.29
N ASN A 221 -42.97 -0.71 -3.17
CA ASN A 221 -42.47 0.67 -3.05
C ASN A 221 -40.97 0.72 -2.73
N ASN A 222 -40.48 -0.19 -1.88
CA ASN A 222 -39.07 -0.23 -1.50
C ASN A 222 -38.16 -0.65 -2.66
N ASN A 223 -38.63 -1.57 -3.52
CA ASN A 223 -37.84 -2.04 -4.66
C ASN A 223 -37.58 -0.93 -5.71
N THR A 224 -38.48 0.05 -5.77
CA THR A 224 -38.36 1.18 -6.70
C THR A 224 -37.26 2.14 -6.25
N GLU A 225 -37.10 2.37 -4.94
CA GLU A 225 -36.06 3.27 -4.40
C GLU A 225 -34.64 2.70 -4.55
N TYR A 226 -34.48 1.37 -4.38
CA TYR A 226 -33.18 0.73 -4.63
C TYR A 226 -32.80 0.79 -6.11
N SER A 227 -33.77 0.58 -7.00
CA SER A 227 -33.56 0.66 -8.45
C SER A 227 -33.11 2.07 -8.88
N THR A 228 -33.75 3.12 -8.37
CA THR A 228 -33.37 4.51 -8.70
C THR A 228 -31.99 4.89 -8.16
N LYS A 229 -31.65 4.48 -6.92
CA LYS A 229 -30.32 4.70 -6.34
C LYS A 229 -29.22 4.00 -7.15
N LEU A 230 -29.48 2.79 -7.62
CA LEU A 230 -28.52 2.06 -8.45
C LEU A 230 -28.34 2.72 -9.82
N GLN A 231 -29.44 3.20 -10.42
CA GLN A 231 -29.42 3.93 -11.69
C GLN A 231 -28.58 5.22 -11.59
N MET A 232 -28.77 6.01 -10.52
CA MET A 232 -27.97 7.22 -10.29
C MET A 232 -26.49 6.93 -10.13
N LYS A 233 -26.13 5.86 -9.39
CA LYS A 233 -24.72 5.45 -9.25
C LYS A 233 -24.12 5.03 -10.59
N LEU A 234 -24.88 4.32 -11.42
CA LEU A 234 -24.42 3.90 -12.73
C LEU A 234 -24.14 5.12 -13.64
N GLU A 235 -25.03 6.11 -13.62
CA GLU A 235 -24.88 7.35 -14.38
C GLU A 235 -23.67 8.17 -13.89
N GLN A 236 -23.46 8.25 -12.57
CA GLN A 236 -22.29 8.91 -11.98
C GLN A 236 -20.97 8.23 -12.44
N VAL A 237 -20.91 6.89 -12.43
CA VAL A 237 -19.74 6.15 -12.89
C VAL A 237 -19.50 6.36 -14.39
N GLN A 238 -20.56 6.45 -15.20
CA GLN A 238 -20.44 6.76 -16.64
C GLN A 238 -19.90 8.17 -16.88
N GLN A 239 -20.34 9.15 -16.09
CA GLN A 239 -19.84 10.52 -16.16
C GLN A 239 -18.35 10.58 -15.77
N GLU A 240 -17.95 9.89 -14.70
CA GLU A 240 -16.56 9.83 -14.25
C GLU A 240 -15.65 9.15 -15.29
N ASN A 241 -16.08 8.03 -15.87
CA ASN A 241 -15.36 7.39 -16.97
C ASN A 241 -15.19 8.33 -18.18
N THR A 242 -16.21 9.11 -18.52
CA THR A 242 -16.12 10.09 -19.61
C THR A 242 -15.11 11.19 -19.29
N ARG A 243 -15.05 11.65 -18.03
CA ARG A 243 -14.05 12.62 -17.56
C ARG A 243 -12.63 12.05 -17.64
N LEU A 244 -12.43 10.80 -17.21
CA LEU A 244 -11.12 10.14 -17.26
C LEU A 244 -10.63 9.94 -18.70
N VAL A 245 -11.51 9.56 -19.64
CA VAL A 245 -11.15 9.44 -21.07
C VAL A 245 -10.67 10.79 -21.64
N LYS A 246 -11.33 11.89 -21.30
CA LYS A 246 -10.89 13.24 -21.72
C LYS A 246 -9.52 13.59 -21.15
N LEU A 247 -9.27 13.29 -19.88
CA LEU A 247 -7.97 13.55 -19.24
C LEU A 247 -6.85 12.73 -19.89
N ILE A 248 -7.10 11.45 -20.19
CA ILE A 248 -6.14 10.60 -20.91
C ILE A 248 -5.81 11.20 -22.28
N GLN A 249 -6.82 11.65 -23.03
CA GLN A 249 -6.60 12.27 -24.33
C GLN A 249 -5.79 13.58 -24.25
N GLU A 250 -6.05 14.41 -23.24
CA GLU A 250 -5.27 15.64 -23.00
C GLU A 250 -3.81 15.33 -22.66
N THR A 251 -3.57 14.36 -21.77
CA THR A 251 -2.20 13.94 -21.40
C THR A 251 -1.44 13.35 -22.58
N GLN A 252 -2.11 12.59 -23.46
CA GLN A 252 -1.50 12.07 -24.68
C GLN A 252 -1.12 13.19 -25.63
N SER A 253 -1.98 14.20 -25.82
CA SER A 253 -1.67 15.36 -26.66
C SER A 253 -0.48 16.16 -26.13
N LYS A 254 -0.36 16.33 -24.80
CA LYS A 254 0.80 16.98 -24.16
C LYS A 254 2.08 16.17 -24.38
N LEU A 255 2.01 14.85 -24.27
CA LEU A 255 3.15 13.97 -24.52
C LEU A 255 3.65 14.11 -25.96
N ASP A 256 2.73 14.07 -26.94
CA ASP A 256 3.08 14.22 -28.36
C ASP A 256 3.69 15.60 -28.65
N GLN A 257 3.20 16.66 -28.00
CA GLN A 257 3.77 18.00 -28.10
C GLN A 257 5.20 18.06 -27.55
N THR A 258 5.46 17.48 -26.36
CA THR A 258 6.81 17.43 -25.79
C THR A 258 7.77 16.59 -26.65
N GLN A 259 7.29 15.50 -27.24
CA GLN A 259 8.07 14.67 -28.15
C GLN A 259 8.46 15.43 -29.44
N ALA A 260 7.54 16.24 -29.97
CA ALA A 260 7.81 17.11 -31.11
C ALA A 260 8.84 18.21 -30.76
N GLN A 261 8.75 18.81 -29.56
CA GLN A 261 9.73 19.80 -29.09
C GLN A 261 11.14 19.19 -28.89
N LEU A 262 11.23 17.97 -28.37
CA LEU A 262 12.53 17.27 -28.26
C LEU A 262 13.13 16.97 -29.64
N SER A 263 12.28 16.59 -30.60
CA SER A 263 12.72 16.31 -31.97
C SER A 263 13.23 17.55 -32.69
N SER A 264 12.63 18.73 -32.45
CA SER A 264 13.10 19.98 -33.05
C SER A 264 14.44 20.45 -32.46
N LEU A 265 14.65 20.28 -31.15
CA LEU A 265 15.93 20.59 -30.48
C LEU A 265 17.09 19.71 -30.98
N GLN A 266 16.82 18.45 -31.35
CA GLN A 266 17.84 17.56 -31.89
C GLN A 266 18.29 17.95 -33.31
N GLN A 267 17.42 18.58 -34.11
CA GLN A 267 17.75 18.99 -35.48
C GLN A 267 18.51 20.32 -35.57
N SER A 268 18.50 21.12 -34.50
CA SER A 268 19.17 22.43 -34.45
C SER A 268 20.54 22.43 -33.80
N SER A 269 21.23 21.28 -33.75
CA SER A 269 22.64 21.23 -33.31
C SER A 269 23.56 21.44 -34.52
N PRO A 270 24.03 22.68 -34.81
CA PRO A 270 25.08 22.87 -35.79
C PRO A 270 26.32 22.12 -35.32
N SER A 271 26.77 21.17 -36.14
CA SER A 271 28.00 20.41 -35.93
C SER A 271 29.13 21.39 -35.55
N PRO A 272 29.67 21.33 -34.32
CA PRO A 272 30.72 22.25 -33.90
C PRO A 272 31.99 21.90 -34.69
N SER A 273 32.28 22.69 -35.70
CA SER A 273 33.60 22.76 -36.33
C SER A 273 34.60 23.23 -35.28
N LEU A 274 35.28 22.27 -34.66
CA LEU A 274 36.36 22.45 -33.69
C LEU A 274 37.36 23.52 -34.16
N PRO A 275 37.53 24.65 -33.45
CA PRO A 275 38.69 25.51 -33.65
C PRO A 275 39.92 24.81 -33.07
N ASN A 276 40.78 24.40 -33.99
CA ASN A 276 42.12 23.86 -33.77
C ASN A 276 43.02 24.89 -33.07
N ASN A 277 43.06 24.90 -31.74
CA ASN A 277 44.11 25.60 -30.98
C ASN A 277 44.16 25.10 -29.52
N GLN A 278 44.65 23.87 -29.32
CA GLN A 278 45.05 23.41 -28.00
C GLN A 278 46.53 23.69 -27.78
N LYS A 279 46.79 24.68 -26.92
CA LYS A 279 48.01 24.77 -26.12
C LYS A 279 48.12 23.46 -25.30
N PRO A 280 49.29 22.81 -25.22
CA PRO A 280 49.46 21.59 -24.46
C PRO A 280 49.31 21.89 -22.96
N GLN A 281 48.11 21.72 -22.41
CA GLN A 281 47.93 21.56 -20.98
C GLN A 281 48.62 20.26 -20.60
N GLN A 282 49.61 20.38 -19.71
CA GLN A 282 50.33 19.29 -19.09
C GLN A 282 49.32 18.29 -18.53
N GLN A 283 49.12 17.21 -19.29
CA GLN A 283 48.46 15.99 -18.82
C GLN A 283 49.27 15.53 -17.60
N GLN A 284 48.72 15.73 -16.42
CA GLN A 284 49.26 15.04 -15.25
C GLN A 284 49.23 13.55 -15.58
N PRO A 285 50.35 12.84 -15.40
CA PRO A 285 50.42 11.43 -15.72
C PRO A 285 49.37 10.73 -14.86
N SER A 286 48.29 10.27 -15.49
CA SER A 286 47.34 9.38 -14.84
C SER A 286 48.15 8.17 -14.41
N THR A 287 48.43 8.08 -13.12
CA THR A 287 49.09 6.92 -12.54
C THR A 287 48.16 5.75 -12.81
N SER A 288 48.46 4.98 -13.85
CA SER A 288 47.74 3.76 -14.15
C SER A 288 47.89 2.85 -12.94
N HIS A 289 46.76 2.57 -12.30
CA HIS A 289 46.75 1.65 -11.16
C HIS A 289 47.29 0.29 -11.66
N LYS A 290 48.35 -0.23 -11.03
CA LYS A 290 48.90 -1.56 -11.31
C LYS A 290 48.00 -2.64 -10.69
N GLY A 291 46.76 -2.75 -11.16
CA GLY A 291 45.79 -3.73 -10.67
C GLY A 291 44.66 -3.97 -11.67
N THR A 292 44.02 -5.13 -11.55
CA THR A 292 42.81 -5.46 -12.33
C THR A 292 41.59 -5.09 -11.51
N TRP A 293 40.73 -4.21 -12.04
CA TRP A 293 39.43 -3.92 -11.43
C TRP A 293 38.55 -5.18 -11.49
N LYS A 294 38.21 -5.73 -10.33
CA LYS A 294 37.24 -6.82 -10.22
C LYS A 294 35.91 -6.22 -9.77
N MET A 295 34.92 -6.30 -10.65
CA MET A 295 33.56 -5.86 -10.36
C MET A 295 32.80 -6.97 -9.63
N ASP A 296 32.06 -6.58 -8.58
CA ASP A 296 31.18 -7.47 -7.83
C ASP A 296 30.12 -8.10 -8.75
N SER A 297 29.64 -9.30 -8.38
CA SER A 297 28.65 -10.05 -9.16
C SER A 297 27.38 -9.24 -9.39
N GLU A 298 26.86 -8.59 -8.35
CA GLU A 298 25.64 -7.77 -8.40
C GLU A 298 25.78 -6.58 -9.36
N SER A 299 26.95 -5.92 -9.35
CA SER A 299 27.21 -4.81 -10.27
C SER A 299 27.25 -5.29 -11.73
N ARG A 300 27.76 -6.51 -11.96
CA ARG A 300 27.78 -7.12 -13.29
C ARG A 300 26.37 -7.51 -13.74
N GLU A 301 25.56 -8.09 -12.86
CA GLU A 301 24.15 -8.42 -13.12
C GLU A 301 23.34 -7.17 -13.43
N PHE A 302 23.50 -6.10 -12.63
CA PHE A 302 22.84 -4.82 -12.85
C PHE A 302 23.16 -4.23 -14.24
N LEU A 303 24.42 -4.31 -14.67
CA LEU A 303 24.83 -3.83 -15.99
C LEU A 303 24.24 -4.63 -17.16
N GLN A 304 23.81 -5.87 -16.93
CA GLN A 304 23.16 -6.71 -17.94
C GLN A 304 21.65 -6.49 -18.04
N LEU A 305 21.04 -5.77 -17.10
CA LEU A 305 19.60 -5.47 -17.13
C LEU A 305 19.22 -4.53 -18.29
N ASP A 306 17.94 -4.56 -18.65
CA ASP A 306 17.37 -3.64 -19.63
C ASP A 306 17.42 -2.18 -19.15
N GLU A 307 17.57 -1.23 -20.08
CA GLU A 307 17.74 0.19 -19.72
C GLU A 307 16.52 0.76 -18.98
N ILE A 308 15.31 0.30 -19.32
CA ILE A 308 14.08 0.68 -18.60
C ILE A 308 14.14 0.24 -17.14
N LEU A 309 14.57 -1.01 -16.89
CA LEU A 309 14.68 -1.53 -15.54
C LEU A 309 15.80 -0.86 -14.76
N LYS A 310 16.93 -0.57 -15.40
CA LYS A 310 18.03 0.23 -14.79
C LYS A 310 17.54 1.61 -14.37
N GLU A 311 16.76 2.29 -15.19
CA GLU A 311 16.26 3.62 -14.86
C GLU A 311 15.25 3.59 -13.70
N ASN A 312 14.38 2.58 -13.66
CA ASN A 312 13.50 2.34 -12.51
C ASN A 312 14.31 2.10 -11.21
N LEU A 313 15.33 1.26 -11.27
CA LEU A 313 16.20 0.99 -10.11
C LEU A 313 17.01 2.24 -9.69
N ARG A 314 17.49 3.04 -10.64
CA ARG A 314 18.19 4.31 -10.37
C ARG A 314 17.27 5.34 -9.72
N SER A 315 16.06 5.51 -10.24
CA SER A 315 15.07 6.44 -9.70
C SER A 315 14.64 6.02 -8.29
N GLU A 316 14.43 4.73 -8.04
CA GLU A 316 14.11 4.24 -6.70
C GLU A 316 15.29 4.37 -5.73
N LYS A 317 16.52 4.10 -6.16
CA LYS A 317 17.73 4.41 -5.38
C LYS A 317 17.80 5.89 -5.02
N LYS A 318 17.55 6.78 -5.98
CA LYS A 318 17.55 8.24 -5.78
C LYS A 318 16.48 8.64 -4.76
N LYS A 319 15.28 8.05 -4.84
CA LYS A 319 14.19 8.27 -3.87
C LYS A 319 14.61 7.87 -2.46
N ARG A 320 15.19 6.67 -2.29
CA ARG A 320 15.67 6.20 -0.98
C ARG A 320 16.80 7.08 -0.43
N LEU A 321 17.71 7.55 -1.28
CA LEU A 321 18.74 8.49 -0.86
C LEU A 321 18.18 9.82 -0.36
N MET A 322 17.16 10.38 -1.04
CA MET A 322 16.49 11.59 -0.56
C MET A 322 15.74 11.36 0.76
N GLU A 323 15.10 10.20 0.92
CA GLU A 323 14.42 9.83 2.15
C GLU A 323 15.41 9.71 3.31
N VAL A 324 16.53 9.00 3.13
CA VAL A 324 17.59 8.91 4.13
C VAL A 324 18.17 10.29 4.43
N GLN A 325 18.44 11.11 3.42
CA GLN A 325 18.91 12.48 3.63
C GLN A 325 17.90 13.32 4.45
N THR A 326 16.61 13.14 4.21
CA THR A 326 15.54 13.80 4.98
C THR A 326 15.47 13.28 6.41
N GLN A 327 15.61 11.97 6.60
CA GLN A 327 15.61 11.35 7.93
C GLN A 327 16.87 11.70 8.72
N MET A 328 18.02 11.85 8.07
CA MET A 328 19.28 12.23 8.71
C MET A 328 19.44 13.74 8.86
N LYS A 329 18.50 14.52 8.32
CA LYS A 329 18.50 16.00 8.36
C LYS A 329 18.58 16.57 9.78
N PHE A 330 18.16 15.82 10.80
CA PHE A 330 18.28 16.25 12.21
C PHE A 330 19.66 15.99 12.82
N ILE A 331 20.46 15.09 12.23
CA ILE A 331 21.82 14.81 12.68
C ILE A 331 22.71 15.84 12.01
N LEU A 332 23.15 16.84 12.78
CA LEU A 332 24.04 17.87 12.29
C LEU A 332 25.47 17.31 12.19
N ASP A 333 26.16 17.61 11.09
CA ASP A 333 27.57 17.25 10.91
C ASP A 333 28.50 18.12 11.80
N SER A 334 28.00 19.24 12.30
CA SER A 334 28.69 20.15 13.20
C SER A 334 27.74 20.68 14.29
N ASP A 335 28.31 21.15 15.39
CA ASP A 335 27.56 21.86 16.45
C ASP A 335 27.26 23.33 16.07
N ASP A 336 27.60 23.76 14.86
CA ASP A 336 27.31 25.11 14.38
C ASP A 336 25.83 25.23 13.99
N VAL A 337 25.16 26.25 14.52
CA VAL A 337 23.75 26.53 14.25
C VAL A 337 23.51 26.85 12.77
N HIS A 338 24.54 27.32 12.06
CA HIS A 338 24.47 27.58 10.62
C HIS A 338 24.28 26.31 9.78
N ASP A 339 24.70 25.16 10.30
CA ASP A 339 24.54 23.85 9.67
C ASP A 339 23.22 23.17 10.09
N SER A 340 22.47 23.81 11.00
CA SER A 340 21.16 23.34 11.41
C SER A 340 20.10 23.61 10.34
N PHE A 341 19.16 22.67 10.22
CA PHE A 341 17.99 22.87 9.41
C PHE A 341 16.88 23.51 10.24
N GLY A 342 16.40 24.67 9.80
CA GLY A 342 15.26 25.35 10.37
C GLY A 342 14.52 26.16 9.31
N GLU A 343 13.52 26.90 9.74
CA GLU A 343 12.87 27.94 8.94
C GLU A 343 12.73 29.21 9.78
N TRP A 344 12.84 30.36 9.14
CA TRP A 344 12.63 31.64 9.80
C TRP A 344 11.14 31.86 10.02
N ASP A 345 10.68 31.92 11.28
CA ASP A 345 9.26 32.12 11.63
C ASP A 345 8.58 33.30 10.91
N CYS A 346 9.34 34.33 10.54
CA CYS A 346 8.83 35.53 9.89
C CYS A 346 8.60 35.39 8.37
N CYS A 347 9.31 34.50 7.65
CA CYS A 347 9.19 34.35 6.19
C CYS A 347 9.17 32.90 5.68
N GLY A 348 9.33 31.91 6.56
CA GLY A 348 9.49 30.51 6.17
C GLY A 348 10.75 30.22 5.34
N GLN A 349 11.72 31.15 5.29
CA GLN A 349 12.98 30.90 4.57
C GLN A 349 13.79 29.85 5.34
N THR A 350 14.31 28.85 4.64
CA THR A 350 15.02 27.71 5.24
C THR A 350 16.54 27.90 5.29
N ASP A 351 17.07 28.89 4.57
CA ASP A 351 18.48 29.24 4.62
C ASP A 351 18.79 30.05 5.88
N TYR A 352 19.77 29.61 6.66
CA TYR A 352 20.24 30.35 7.83
C TYR A 352 20.72 31.76 7.45
N TYR A 353 21.32 31.94 6.27
CA TYR A 353 21.86 33.23 5.82
C TYR A 353 20.86 34.09 5.03
N ALA A 354 19.56 33.80 5.12
CA ALA A 354 18.58 34.56 4.37
C ALA A 354 18.56 36.05 4.79
N HIS A 355 18.36 36.95 3.82
CA HIS A 355 18.54 38.41 3.99
C HIS A 355 17.49 39.12 4.88
N GLY A 356 16.70 38.37 5.66
CA GLY A 356 15.61 38.89 6.47
C GLY A 356 14.41 39.36 5.63
N CYS A 357 13.27 39.56 6.28
CA CYS A 357 12.06 40.04 5.61
C CYS A 357 12.09 41.57 5.50
N SER A 358 11.97 42.09 4.28
CA SER A 358 11.51 43.46 4.07
C SER A 358 10.07 43.56 4.59
N ARG A 359 9.83 44.33 5.64
CA ARG A 359 8.48 44.62 6.14
C ARG A 359 7.70 45.49 5.16
#